data_AF-A0A1Y2FTJ2-F1
#
_entry.id   AF-A0A1Y2FTJ2-F1
#
_cell.length_a   1.000
_cell.length_b   1.000
_cell.length_c   1.000
_cell.angle_alpha   90.00
_cell.angle_beta   90.00
_cell.angle_gamma   90.00
#
_symmetry.space_group_name_H-M   'P 1'
#
loop_
_entity.id
_entity.type
_entity.pdbx_description
1 polymer ?
#
loop_
_entity_poly.entity_id
_entity_poly.type
_entity_poly.pdbx_seq_one_letter_code
_entity_poly.pdbx_strand_id
1 'polypeptide(L)'
;MANTKSDFKRRFPRVDKYNTTSDSIISKGFILLNACALISTILLLIGIIKRNITFMKQFKIVYLIYIICQIFNLVYNIYLYNDDEYIENTIKIMKENNKKNNSQIMKENNIQNNSQKIYEIPDELYRRAIENSMNNFIIVYYYLSTCSYIEDIEEIANKESYSRQLENNEY
;
A
#
# COMPACT_ATOMS: atom_id res chain seq x y z
N MET A 1 -49.42 -27.24 -27.02
CA MET A 1 -48.03 -26.80 -27.28
C MET A 1 -48.07 -25.38 -27.84
N ALA A 2 -47.77 -24.39 -27.02
CA ALA A 2 -47.33 -23.06 -27.43
C ALA A 2 -46.61 -22.44 -26.23
N ASN A 3 -45.31 -22.25 -26.38
CA ASN A 3 -44.38 -21.77 -25.38
C ASN A 3 -44.10 -20.31 -25.71
N THR A 4 -44.52 -19.38 -24.84
CA THR A 4 -44.17 -17.96 -24.96
C THR A 4 -43.56 -17.52 -23.64
N LYS A 5 -42.32 -17.99 -23.40
CA LYS A 5 -41.43 -17.39 -22.39
C LYS A 5 -41.19 -15.94 -22.79
N SER A 6 -41.68 -15.05 -21.95
CA SER A 6 -41.42 -13.61 -22.01
C SER A 6 -39.92 -13.33 -21.85
N ASP A 7 -39.29 -12.81 -22.90
CA ASP A 7 -37.92 -12.30 -22.87
C ASP A 7 -37.85 -11.01 -22.03
N PHE A 8 -37.73 -11.16 -20.72
CA PHE A 8 -37.38 -10.07 -19.82
C PHE A 8 -35.88 -9.79 -19.93
N LYS A 9 -35.49 -9.08 -20.99
CA LYS A 9 -34.13 -8.56 -21.19
C LYS A 9 -33.90 -7.41 -20.19
N ARG A 10 -33.46 -7.73 -18.96
CA ARG A 10 -32.99 -6.74 -17.99
C ARG A 10 -31.77 -6.01 -18.59
N ARG A 11 -32.00 -4.80 -19.10
CA ARG A 11 -30.92 -3.86 -19.40
C ARG A 11 -30.46 -3.28 -18.07
N PHE A 12 -29.41 -3.85 -17.48
CA PHE A 12 -28.66 -3.11 -16.47
C PHE A 12 -27.95 -1.94 -17.17
N PRO A 13 -28.09 -0.70 -16.66
CA PRO A 13 -27.34 0.42 -17.20
C PRO A 13 -25.84 0.16 -17.01
N ARG A 14 -25.07 0.31 -18.08
CA ARG A 14 -23.60 0.31 -18.06
C ARG A 14 -23.11 1.37 -17.07
N VAL A 15 -22.46 0.93 -16.00
CA VAL A 15 -21.71 1.78 -15.06
C VAL A 15 -20.36 2.14 -15.69
N ASP A 16 -20.38 2.70 -16.89
CA ASP A 16 -19.18 3.08 -17.63
C ASP A 16 -19.07 4.61 -17.61
N LYS A 17 -18.56 5.21 -16.52
CA LYS A 17 -17.96 6.57 -16.58
C LYS A 17 -17.24 7.12 -15.35
N TYR A 18 -17.27 6.49 -14.17
CA TYR A 18 -16.69 7.09 -12.96
C TYR A 18 -15.26 6.65 -12.63
N ASN A 19 -14.72 5.59 -13.25
CA ASN A 19 -13.49 4.97 -12.74
C ASN A 19 -12.18 5.65 -13.17
N THR A 20 -12.13 6.34 -14.32
CA THR A 20 -10.84 6.83 -14.84
C THR A 20 -10.27 8.04 -14.10
N THR A 21 -11.12 8.88 -13.51
CA THR A 21 -10.67 10.08 -12.78
C THR A 21 -10.37 9.80 -11.32
N SER A 22 -11.18 8.96 -10.65
CA SER A 22 -10.94 8.53 -9.26
C SER A 22 -9.62 7.75 -9.11
N ASP A 23 -9.34 6.84 -10.04
CA ASP A 23 -8.11 6.03 -10.02
C ASP A 23 -6.85 6.89 -10.17
N SER A 24 -6.94 7.98 -10.93
CA SER A 24 -5.84 8.94 -11.12
C SER A 24 -5.56 9.81 -9.89
N ILE A 25 -6.58 10.08 -9.07
CA ILE A 25 -6.46 10.89 -7.86
C ILE A 25 -5.93 10.02 -6.72
N ILE A 26 -6.50 8.83 -6.55
CA ILE A 26 -6.08 7.87 -5.52
C ILE A 26 -4.61 7.50 -5.71
N SER A 27 -4.20 7.17 -6.95
CA SER A 27 -2.80 6.85 -7.26
C SER A 27 -1.83 7.99 -6.98
N LYS A 28 -2.19 9.25 -7.28
CA LYS A 28 -1.37 10.42 -6.93
C LYS A 28 -1.28 10.63 -5.42
N GLY A 29 -2.37 10.39 -4.68
CA GLY A 29 -2.39 10.46 -3.22
C GLY A 29 -1.40 9.50 -2.58
N PHE A 30 -1.29 8.27 -3.09
CA PHE A 30 -0.32 7.29 -2.60
C PHE A 30 1.13 7.73 -2.80
N ILE A 31 1.46 8.32 -3.95
CA ILE A 31 2.81 8.85 -4.21
C ILE A 31 3.16 9.93 -3.18
N LEU A 32 2.22 10.83 -2.90
CA LEU A 32 2.42 11.89 -1.91
C LEU A 32 2.63 11.32 -0.50
N LEU A 33 1.81 10.35 -0.08
CA LEU A 33 1.95 9.68 1.22
C LEU A 33 3.31 9.00 1.36
N ASN A 34 3.77 8.29 0.33
CA ASN A 34 5.08 7.65 0.33
C ASN A 34 6.22 8.67 0.42
N ALA A 35 6.10 9.81 -0.27
CA ALA A 35 7.07 10.89 -0.18
C ALA A 35 7.10 11.49 1.24
N CYS A 36 5.95 11.72 1.86
CA CYS A 36 5.85 12.20 3.24
C CYS A 36 6.49 11.22 4.24
N ALA A 37 6.24 9.91 4.08
CA ALA A 37 6.86 8.88 4.91
C ALA A 37 8.38 8.87 4.76
N LEU A 38 8.90 9.01 3.53
CA LEU A 38 10.33 9.07 3.26
C LEU A 38 10.98 10.29 3.93
N ILE A 39 10.36 11.47 3.80
CA ILE A 39 10.82 12.70 4.47
C ILE A 39 10.80 12.51 5.99
N SER A 40 9.74 11.89 6.54
CA SER A 40 9.63 11.59 7.96
C SER A 40 10.78 10.71 8.46
N THR A 41 11.17 9.68 7.70
CA THR A 41 12.32 8.83 8.03
C THR A 41 13.66 9.58 7.97
N ILE A 42 13.84 10.51 7.02
CA ILE A 42 15.04 11.37 6.97
C ILE A 42 15.10 12.26 8.22
N LEU A 43 13.98 12.88 8.59
CA LEU A 43 13.90 13.71 9.80
C LEU A 43 14.16 12.89 11.07
N LEU A 44 13.72 11.64 11.13
CA LEU A 44 14.04 10.73 12.21
C LEU A 44 15.56 10.50 12.32
N LEU A 45 16.24 10.19 11.21
CA LEU A 45 17.70 9.99 11.21
C LEU A 45 18.43 11.23 11.74
N ILE A 46 18.04 12.42 11.28
CA ILE A 46 18.58 13.69 11.77
C ILE A 46 18.25 13.87 13.27
N GLY A 47 17.03 13.52 13.68
CA GLY A 47 16.58 13.54 15.06
C GLY A 47 17.46 12.68 15.96
N ILE A 48 17.76 11.44 15.55
CA ILE A 48 18.64 10.51 16.28
C ILE A 48 20.05 11.06 16.39
N ILE A 49 20.66 11.48 15.28
CA ILE A 49 22.03 12.01 15.27
C ILE A 49 22.17 13.25 16.16
N LYS A 50 21.20 14.17 16.08
CA LYS A 50 21.23 15.42 16.85
C LYS A 50 20.58 15.31 18.24
N ARG A 51 20.11 14.13 18.64
CA ARG A 51 19.27 13.90 19.84
C ARG A 51 18.13 14.92 19.96
N ASN A 52 17.51 15.30 18.83
CA ASN A 52 16.41 16.26 18.81
C ASN A 52 15.06 15.54 18.93
N ILE A 53 14.51 15.57 20.14
CA ILE A 53 13.25 14.91 20.52
C ILE A 53 12.07 15.39 19.66
N THR A 54 12.06 16.65 19.24
CA THR A 54 10.96 17.21 18.43
C THR A 54 10.82 16.48 17.10
N PHE A 55 11.92 16.21 16.39
CA PHE A 55 11.88 15.47 15.12
C PHE A 55 11.47 14.01 15.32
N MET A 56 11.91 13.39 16.43
CA MET A 56 11.49 12.02 16.76
C MET A 56 9.98 11.93 17.06
N LYS A 57 9.43 12.90 17.80
CA LYS A 57 7.98 12.98 18.08
C LYS A 57 7.17 13.23 16.81
N GLN A 58 7.66 14.09 15.91
CA GLN A 58 7.03 14.29 14.60
C GLN A 58 7.00 12.99 13.79
N PHE A 59 8.09 12.21 13.78
CA PHE A 59 8.12 10.90 13.15
C PHE A 59 7.04 9.97 13.72
N LYS A 60 6.91 9.87 15.05
CA LYS A 60 5.89 9.01 15.68
C LYS A 60 4.48 9.28 15.15
N ILE A 61 4.11 10.55 14.98
CA ILE A 61 2.77 10.95 14.54
C ILE A 61 2.60 10.74 13.03
N VAL A 62 3.53 11.26 12.22
CA VAL A 62 3.43 11.21 10.75
C VAL A 62 3.48 9.78 10.25
N TYR A 63 4.38 8.96 10.80
CA TYR A 63 4.54 7.58 10.39
C TYR A 63 3.37 6.69 10.86
N LEU A 64 2.72 7.02 11.98
CA LEU A 64 1.49 6.34 12.42
C LEU A 64 0.34 6.54 11.43
N ILE A 65 0.13 7.78 10.99
CA ILE A 65 -0.90 8.11 9.99
C ILE A 65 -0.63 7.33 8.70
N TYR A 66 0.64 7.28 8.26
CA TYR A 66 1.05 6.49 7.11
C TYR A 66 0.69 5.00 7.27
N ILE A 67 0.99 4.39 8.41
CA ILE A 67 0.65 2.97 8.68
C ILE A 67 -0.86 2.75 8.64
N ILE A 68 -1.64 3.62 9.26
CA ILE A 68 -3.11 3.52 9.27
C ILE A 68 -3.64 3.56 7.83
N CYS A 69 -3.14 4.49 7.00
CA CYS A 69 -3.50 4.55 5.58
C CYS A 69 -3.15 3.27 4.82
N GLN A 70 -1.98 2.66 5.11
CA GLN A 70 -1.57 1.41 4.47
C GLN A 70 -2.46 0.22 4.89
N ILE A 71 -2.87 0.17 6.16
CA ILE A 71 -3.80 -0.86 6.65
C ILE A 71 -5.17 -0.71 5.97
N PHE A 72 -5.71 0.53 5.88
CA PHE A 72 -6.97 0.77 5.16
C PHE A 72 -6.87 0.35 3.69
N ASN A 73 -5.75 0.65 3.04
CA ASN A 73 -5.50 0.20 1.67
C ASN A 73 -5.45 -1.33 1.56
N LEU A 74 -4.80 -2.02 2.50
CA LEU A 74 -4.77 -3.48 2.52
C LEU A 74 -6.17 -4.07 2.64
N VAL A 75 -6.99 -3.56 3.58
CA VAL A 75 -8.38 -4.00 3.78
C VAL A 75 -9.23 -3.73 2.53
N TYR A 76 -9.09 -2.54 1.94
CA TYR A 76 -9.80 -2.18 0.71
C TYR A 76 -9.44 -3.11 -0.47
N ASN A 77 -8.16 -3.45 -0.62
CA ASN A 77 -7.72 -4.40 -1.65
C ASN A 77 -8.28 -5.81 -1.39
N ILE A 78 -8.28 -6.29 -0.14
CA ILE A 78 -8.89 -7.58 0.20
C ILE A 78 -10.38 -7.58 -0.12
N TYR A 79 -11.09 -6.49 0.19
CA TYR A 79 -12.49 -6.32 -0.15
C TYR A 79 -12.72 -6.41 -1.67
N LEU A 80 -11.91 -5.69 -2.46
CA LEU A 80 -11.99 -5.76 -3.93
C LEU A 80 -11.69 -7.15 -4.48
N TYR A 81 -10.74 -7.89 -3.88
CA TYR A 81 -10.44 -9.25 -4.31
C TYR A 81 -11.54 -10.26 -3.99
N ASN A 82 -12.48 -9.94 -3.11
CA ASN A 82 -13.65 -10.77 -2.85
C ASN A 82 -14.84 -10.43 -3.77
N ASP A 83 -14.72 -9.42 -4.62
CA ASP A 83 -15.74 -9.04 -5.59
C ASP A 83 -15.50 -9.75 -6.93
N ASP A 84 -16.39 -10.68 -7.28
CA ASP A 84 -16.33 -11.48 -8.50
C ASP A 84 -16.28 -10.61 -9.76
N GLU A 85 -16.98 -9.47 -9.77
CA GLU A 85 -16.99 -8.54 -10.90
C GLU A 85 -15.62 -7.87 -11.08
N TYR A 86 -14.95 -7.54 -9.97
CA TYR A 86 -13.60 -6.99 -9.98
C TYR A 86 -12.57 -8.03 -10.46
N ILE A 87 -12.69 -9.28 -10.01
CA ILE A 87 -11.82 -10.37 -10.45
C ILE A 87 -12.00 -10.61 -11.96
N GLU A 88 -13.23 -10.70 -12.45
CA GLU A 88 -13.51 -10.94 -13.87
C GLU A 88 -12.95 -9.82 -14.75
N ASN A 89 -13.15 -8.56 -14.34
CA ASN A 89 -12.61 -7.40 -15.05
C ASN A 89 -11.07 -7.36 -15.03
N THR A 90 -10.45 -7.71 -13.90
CA THR A 90 -8.99 -7.76 -13.78
C THR A 90 -8.40 -8.87 -14.66
N ILE A 91 -9.01 -10.05 -14.66
CA ILE A 91 -8.64 -11.17 -15.55
C ILE A 91 -8.78 -10.75 -17.02
N LYS A 92 -9.84 -10.03 -17.38
CA LYS A 92 -10.07 -9.55 -18.74
C LYS A 92 -9.00 -8.55 -19.19
N ILE A 93 -8.68 -7.56 -18.35
CA ILE A 93 -7.61 -6.58 -18.62
C ILE A 93 -6.26 -7.28 -18.78
N MET A 94 -5.93 -8.24 -17.91
CA MET A 94 -4.69 -9.01 -18.02
C MET A 94 -4.64 -9.83 -19.31
N LYS A 95 -5.72 -10.52 -19.68
CA LYS A 95 -5.82 -11.27 -20.94
C LYS A 95 -5.68 -10.37 -22.17
N GLU A 96 -6.27 -9.18 -22.15
CA GLU A 96 -6.16 -8.20 -23.23
C GLU A 96 -4.74 -7.62 -23.35
N ASN A 97 -4.09 -7.31 -22.23
CA ASN A 97 -2.71 -6.84 -22.22
C ASN A 97 -1.73 -7.92 -22.68
N ASN A 98 -1.92 -9.17 -22.28
CA ASN A 98 -1.10 -10.28 -22.75
C ASN A 98 -1.29 -10.55 -24.25
N LYS A 99 -2.52 -10.42 -24.78
CA LYS A 99 -2.76 -10.50 -26.24
C LYS A 99 -2.06 -9.38 -26.99
N LYS A 100 -2.11 -8.13 -26.49
CA LYS A 100 -1.41 -7.00 -27.08
C LYS A 100 0.11 -7.20 -27.07
N ASN A 101 0.67 -7.61 -25.94
CA ASN A 101 2.11 -7.87 -25.81
C ASN A 101 2.56 -9.03 -26.69
N ASN A 102 1.82 -10.14 -26.75
CA ASN A 102 2.14 -11.26 -27.64
C ASN A 102 2.00 -10.89 -29.12
N SER A 103 1.07 -10.01 -29.49
CA SER A 103 0.95 -9.51 -30.87
C SER A 103 2.09 -8.57 -31.29
N GLN A 104 2.71 -7.87 -30.34
CA GLN A 104 3.94 -7.11 -30.58
C GLN A 104 5.17 -8.03 -30.65
N ILE A 105 5.29 -9.01 -29.74
CA ILE A 105 6.42 -9.96 -29.70
C ILE A 105 6.41 -10.89 -30.92
N MET A 106 5.24 -11.36 -31.40
CA MET A 106 5.13 -12.15 -32.63
C MET A 106 5.51 -11.39 -33.90
N LYS A 107 5.44 -10.05 -33.89
CA LYS A 107 5.93 -9.24 -35.02
C LYS A 107 7.44 -9.06 -35.01
N GLU A 108 8.11 -9.31 -33.89
CA GLU A 108 9.53 -9.04 -33.74
C GLU A 108 10.42 -10.28 -33.76
N ASN A 109 9.94 -11.48 -33.39
CA ASN A 109 10.76 -12.70 -33.47
C ASN A 109 9.93 -13.96 -33.77
N ASN A 110 10.26 -14.66 -34.87
CA ASN A 110 9.86 -16.05 -35.14
C ASN A 110 10.58 -17.01 -34.15
N ILE A 111 10.26 -16.92 -32.86
CA ILE A 111 10.74 -17.88 -31.86
C ILE A 111 9.54 -18.52 -31.20
N GLN A 112 9.24 -19.70 -31.73
CA GLN A 112 8.54 -20.77 -31.08
C GLN A 112 9.25 -21.08 -29.75
N ASN A 113 8.61 -20.82 -28.62
CA ASN A 113 8.86 -21.56 -27.40
C ASN A 113 7.57 -21.66 -26.58
N ASN A 114 6.99 -22.85 -26.65
CA ASN A 114 5.95 -23.34 -25.77
C ASN A 114 6.39 -23.23 -24.30
N SER A 115 5.40 -23.09 -23.42
CA SER A 115 5.49 -23.11 -21.94
C SER A 115 5.84 -21.80 -21.24
N GLN A 116 5.22 -20.70 -21.66
CA GLN A 116 4.88 -19.66 -20.70
C GLN A 116 3.82 -20.27 -19.76
N LYS A 117 4.28 -20.84 -18.64
CA LYS A 117 3.45 -21.35 -17.54
C LYS A 117 2.38 -20.31 -17.28
N ILE A 118 1.16 -20.61 -17.72
CA ILE A 118 -0.05 -19.93 -17.29
C ILE A 118 -0.16 -20.34 -15.83
N TYR A 119 0.55 -19.63 -14.94
CA TYR A 119 0.13 -19.60 -13.56
C TYR A 119 -1.34 -19.18 -13.62
N GLU A 120 -2.20 -19.99 -13.01
CA GLU A 120 -3.61 -19.67 -12.93
C GLU A 120 -3.68 -18.27 -12.30
N ILE A 121 -4.16 -17.30 -13.07
CA ILE A 121 -4.25 -15.87 -12.72
C ILE A 121 -4.70 -15.60 -11.26
N PRO A 122 -5.59 -16.40 -10.63
CA PRO A 122 -5.86 -16.31 -9.19
C PRO A 122 -4.63 -16.46 -8.26
N ASP A 123 -3.68 -17.33 -8.58
CA ASP A 123 -2.50 -17.59 -7.75
C ASP A 123 -1.57 -16.37 -7.66
N GLU A 124 -1.43 -15.60 -8.74
CA GLU A 124 -0.58 -14.40 -8.75
C GLU A 124 -1.17 -13.27 -7.90
N LEU A 125 -2.49 -13.09 -7.96
CA LEU A 125 -3.20 -12.11 -7.14
C LEU A 125 -3.09 -12.47 -5.65
N TYR A 126 -3.28 -13.75 -5.32
CA TYR A 126 -3.14 -14.24 -3.96
C TYR A 126 -1.71 -14.11 -3.43
N ARG A 127 -0.70 -14.46 -4.25
CA ARG A 127 0.71 -14.28 -3.89
C ARG A 127 1.04 -12.82 -3.61
N ARG A 128 0.58 -11.90 -4.47
CA ARG A 128 0.79 -10.46 -4.28
C ARG A 128 0.10 -9.94 -3.01
N ALA A 129 -1.08 -10.45 -2.68
CA ALA A 129 -1.78 -10.11 -1.44
C ALA A 129 -0.99 -10.54 -0.20
N ILE A 130 -0.43 -11.77 -0.20
CA ILE A 130 0.43 -12.26 0.88
C ILE A 130 1.71 -11.41 1.01
N GLU A 131 2.40 -11.15 -0.10
CA GLU A 131 3.61 -10.31 -0.14
C GLU A 131 3.33 -8.91 0.46
N ASN A 132 2.22 -8.29 0.06
CA ASN A 132 1.81 -6.99 0.60
C ASN A 132 1.45 -7.06 2.09
N SER A 133 0.81 -8.14 2.55
CA SER A 133 0.50 -8.32 3.97
C SER A 133 1.77 -8.46 4.80
N MET A 134 2.75 -9.25 4.34
CA MET A 134 4.05 -9.42 4.99
C MET A 134 4.78 -8.08 5.12
N ASN A 135 4.82 -7.30 4.04
CA ASN A 135 5.44 -5.97 4.03
C ASN A 135 4.79 -5.04 5.06
N ASN A 136 3.46 -5.05 5.17
CA ASN A 136 2.76 -4.26 6.18
C ASN A 136 3.15 -4.67 7.62
N PHE A 137 3.25 -5.98 7.91
CA PHE A 137 3.71 -6.43 9.23
C PHE A 137 5.13 -5.96 9.54
N ILE A 138 6.05 -6.01 8.57
CA ILE A 138 7.41 -5.50 8.72
C ILE A 138 7.41 -4.00 9.03
N ILE A 139 6.59 -3.21 8.31
CA ILE A 139 6.48 -1.75 8.52
C ILE A 139 5.93 -1.44 9.92
N VAL A 140 4.89 -2.15 10.37
CA VAL A 140 4.32 -1.99 11.71
C VAL A 140 5.36 -2.33 12.77
N TYR A 141 6.05 -3.46 12.63
CA TYR A 141 7.11 -3.88 13.54
C TYR A 141 8.26 -2.85 13.60
N TYR A 142 8.69 -2.35 12.45
CA TYR A 142 9.71 -1.29 12.35
C TYR A 142 9.28 -0.03 13.12
N TYR A 143 8.02 0.39 12.95
CA TYR A 143 7.49 1.56 13.64
C TYR A 143 7.44 1.37 15.16
N LEU A 144 6.93 0.23 15.63
CA LEU A 144 6.87 -0.07 17.07
C LEU A 144 8.27 -0.11 17.69
N SER A 145 9.21 -0.80 17.03
CA SER A 145 10.61 -0.88 17.48
C SER A 145 11.26 0.51 17.54
N THR A 146 11.01 1.34 16.53
CA THR A 146 11.54 2.70 16.47
C THR A 146 10.91 3.60 17.54
N CYS A 147 9.60 3.46 17.80
CA CYS A 147 8.93 4.22 18.85
C CYS A 147 9.46 3.88 20.24
N SER A 148 9.66 2.59 20.51
CA SER A 148 10.29 2.12 21.76
C SER A 148 11.67 2.74 21.95
N TYR A 149 12.51 2.73 20.91
CA TYR A 149 13.82 3.35 20.95
C TYR A 149 13.77 4.87 21.22
N ILE A 150 12.80 5.58 20.63
CA ILE A 150 12.60 7.00 20.89
C ILE A 150 12.22 7.25 22.36
N GLU A 151 11.43 6.37 22.97
CA GLU A 151 11.02 6.47 24.38
C GLU A 151 12.22 6.33 25.30
N ASP A 152 13.09 5.36 25.03
CA ASP A 152 14.34 5.18 25.78
C ASP A 152 15.21 6.45 25.72
N ILE A 153 15.35 7.07 24.55
CA ILE A 153 16.10 8.33 24.40
C ILE A 153 15.43 9.47 25.18
N GLU A 154 14.10 9.59 25.09
CA GLU A 154 13.35 10.64 25.77
C GLU A 154 13.47 10.50 27.29
N GLU A 155 13.43 9.28 27.83
CA GLU A 155 13.64 9.01 29.24
C GLU A 155 15.04 9.43 29.70
N ILE A 156 16.09 9.09 28.92
CA ILE A 156 17.47 9.50 29.22
C ILE A 156 17.59 11.03 29.23
N ALA A 157 17.05 11.72 28.23
CA ALA A 157 17.12 13.16 28.12
C ALA A 157 16.38 13.87 29.28
N ASN A 158 15.24 13.33 29.70
CA ASN A 158 14.47 13.86 30.82
C ASN A 158 15.21 13.67 32.16
N LYS A 159 15.84 12.52 32.39
CA LYS A 159 16.70 12.28 33.55
C LYS A 159 17.86 13.27 33.60
N GLU A 160 18.57 13.46 32.48
CA GLU A 160 19.65 14.45 32.39
C GLU A 160 19.17 15.88 32.69
N SER A 161 18.00 16.27 32.16
CA SER A 161 17.41 17.59 32.42
C SER A 161 17.03 17.78 33.89
N TYR A 162 16.46 16.75 34.52
CA TYR A 162 16.06 16.81 35.93
C TYR A 162 17.28 16.92 36.85
N SER A 163 18.35 16.17 36.59
CA SER A 163 19.61 16.29 37.34
C SER A 163 20.20 17.69 37.26
N ARG A 164 20.21 18.31 36.07
CA ARG A 164 20.68 19.70 35.91
C ARG A 164 19.81 20.72 36.64
N GLN A 165 18.50 20.48 36.74
CA GLN A 165 17.61 21.36 37.51
C GLN A 165 17.85 21.25 39.01
N LEU A 166 18.12 20.04 39.51
CA LEU A 166 18.51 19.84 40.91
C LEU A 166 19.84 20.52 41.23
N GLU A 167 20.86 20.35 40.38
CA GLU A 167 22.16 21.03 40.54
C GLU A 167 22.02 22.57 40.59
N ASN A 168 21.13 23.14 39.79
CA ASN A 168 20.90 24.59 39.76
C ASN A 168 20.04 25.11 40.92
N ASN A 169 19.29 24.25 41.61
CA ASN A 169 18.43 24.62 42.73
C ASN A 169 19.11 24.41 44.10
N GLU A 170 20.31 23.83 44.16
CA GLU A 170 21.09 23.62 45.40
C GLU A 170 21.99 24.82 45.80
N TYR A 171 21.68 26.04 45.37
CA TYR A 171 22.38 27.28 45.77
C TYR A 171 21.46 28.37 46.32
#